data_AF-A0A0N4U0Q5-F1
#
_entry.id   AF-A0A0N4U0Q5-F1
#
_cell.length_a   1.000
_cell.length_b   1.000
_cell.length_c   1.000
_cell.angle_alpha   90.00
_cell.angle_beta   90.00
_cell.angle_gamma   90.00
#
_symmetry.space_group_name_H-M   'P 1'
#
loop_
_entity.id
_entity.type
_entity.pdbx_description
1 polymer ?
#
loop_
_entity_poly.entity_id
_entity_poly.type
_entity_poly.pdbx_seq_one_letter_code
_entity_poly.pdbx_strand_id
1 'polypeptide(L)'
;MTVKYNLDVSTSRPWTLFKLLFRWRGSIWKSVILELFVWLVLYIVLTLLYRKALKGFSSIYEQFVRYCDEKLGYIPLNFMLGFFVTSVLSRWINFFNNIGYIDNIALMVAAYIHGSDEKTRMMRRNIIRYCVLSQALVFRDISMRVRKRFPTIEAIVASGIMMEHEKERFDEIQYRYAKYWIPFQWALALCNEARNQQKISSDVLLGKIGEIKFFRRNLAVLCNYDWVPLPIMYPQLIVLAVHTYFLICVMSRQFVITEGMDIFIPVMTILQFIFYMGWLKVAEAMLNPFGEDDDDFECNFLLDKNLTVRILRIDEGYDRTPIIEKDIFFDKAVEPLYSAESAREEHRTCGVTGSTANIK
;
A
#
# COMPACT_ATOMS: atom_id res chain seq x y z
N MET A 1 -10.68 -5.92 1.25
CA MET A 1 -9.90 -5.71 2.48
C MET A 1 -8.54 -6.31 2.24
N THR A 2 -7.50 -5.49 2.26
CA THR A 2 -6.08 -5.88 2.22
C THR A 2 -5.81 -7.10 3.11
N VAL A 3 -5.01 -8.05 2.63
CA VAL A 3 -4.81 -9.33 3.33
C VAL A 3 -3.92 -9.15 4.56
N LYS A 4 -4.50 -9.36 5.75
CA LYS A 4 -3.80 -9.26 7.04
C LYS A 4 -3.26 -10.64 7.45
N TYR A 5 -1.97 -10.73 7.72
CA TYR A 5 -1.32 -11.95 8.20
C TYR A 5 -0.27 -11.72 9.30
N ASN A 6 -0.15 -10.49 9.81
CA ASN A 6 0.83 -10.13 10.85
C ASN A 6 0.71 -10.97 12.13
N LEU A 7 -0.52 -11.31 12.52
CA LEU A 7 -0.76 -12.15 13.71
C LEU A 7 -0.21 -13.56 13.51
N ASP A 8 -0.35 -14.13 12.32
CA ASP A 8 0.12 -15.49 12.02
C ASP A 8 1.65 -15.57 12.02
N VAL A 9 2.33 -14.48 11.66
CA VAL A 9 3.80 -14.37 11.65
C VAL A 9 4.39 -13.74 12.91
N SER A 10 3.59 -13.53 13.95
CA SER A 10 4.04 -12.92 15.21
C SER A 10 5.12 -13.74 15.92
N THR A 11 5.17 -15.06 15.69
CA THR A 11 6.18 -15.95 16.27
C THR A 11 6.96 -16.69 15.19
N SER A 12 8.28 -16.70 15.30
CA SER A 12 9.22 -17.36 14.38
C SER A 12 9.27 -18.87 14.63
N ARG A 13 8.17 -19.58 14.37
CA ARG A 13 8.17 -21.06 14.36
C ARG A 13 8.65 -21.58 13.01
N PRO A 14 9.31 -22.75 12.94
CA PRO A 14 9.84 -23.30 11.68
C PRO A 14 8.81 -23.40 10.55
N TRP A 15 7.54 -23.65 10.88
CA TRP A 15 6.46 -23.85 9.93
C TRP A 15 5.60 -22.60 9.67
N THR A 16 5.87 -21.49 10.35
CA THR A 16 5.01 -20.30 10.28
C THR A 16 4.91 -19.75 8.85
N LEU A 17 6.04 -19.58 8.17
CA LEU A 17 6.05 -19.09 6.79
C LEU A 17 5.52 -20.15 5.80
N PHE A 18 5.78 -21.43 6.05
CA PHE A 18 5.22 -22.52 5.24
C PHE A 18 3.69 -22.53 5.25
N LYS A 19 3.05 -22.20 6.38
CA LYS A 19 1.58 -22.08 6.45
C LYS A 19 1.02 -20.99 5.53
N LEU A 20 1.79 -19.93 5.25
CA LEU A 20 1.35 -18.86 4.35
C LEU A 20 1.20 -19.35 2.90
N LEU A 21 1.96 -20.37 2.49
CA LEU A 21 1.85 -20.95 1.15
C LEU A 21 0.46 -21.57 0.89
N PHE A 22 -0.30 -21.93 1.93
CA PHE A 22 -1.65 -22.49 1.76
C PHE A 22 -2.76 -21.43 1.69
N ARG A 23 -2.44 -20.14 1.80
CA ARG A 23 -3.43 -19.07 1.65
C ARG A 23 -3.72 -18.83 0.17
N TRP A 24 -4.99 -18.57 -0.15
CA TRP A 24 -5.44 -18.32 -1.53
C TRP A 24 -5.59 -16.82 -1.86
N ARG A 25 -6.18 -16.04 -0.94
CA ARG A 25 -6.44 -14.62 -1.15
C ARG A 25 -5.13 -13.82 -1.07
N GLY A 26 -4.88 -12.95 -2.05
CA GLY A 26 -3.61 -12.20 -2.17
C GLY A 26 -2.38 -13.09 -2.37
N SER A 27 -2.57 -14.35 -2.80
CA SER A 27 -1.48 -15.32 -2.91
C SER A 27 -0.84 -15.33 -4.29
N ILE A 28 0.41 -15.80 -4.33
CA ILE A 28 1.15 -16.06 -5.58
C ILE A 28 0.40 -17.06 -6.46
N TRP A 29 -0.29 -18.04 -5.87
CA TRP A 29 -1.04 -19.06 -6.61
C TRP A 29 -2.15 -18.43 -7.45
N LYS A 30 -2.94 -17.52 -6.88
CA LYS A 30 -4.01 -16.84 -7.59
C LYS A 30 -3.49 -16.06 -8.79
N SER A 31 -2.30 -15.46 -8.68
CA SER A 31 -1.71 -14.63 -9.73
C SER A 31 -1.02 -15.43 -10.84
N VAL A 32 -0.38 -16.56 -10.51
CA VAL A 32 0.48 -17.31 -11.44
C VAL A 32 -0.22 -18.49 -12.11
N ILE A 33 -1.31 -19.02 -11.52
CA ILE A 33 -1.93 -20.29 -11.96
C ILE A 33 -2.37 -20.29 -13.44
N LEU A 34 -2.92 -19.18 -13.93
CA LEU A 34 -3.38 -19.06 -15.32
C LEU A 34 -2.20 -19.11 -16.29
N GLU A 35 -1.14 -18.35 -16.00
CA GLU A 35 0.06 -18.27 -16.84
C GLU A 35 0.84 -19.58 -16.82
N LEU A 36 0.92 -20.21 -15.65
CA LEU A 36 1.49 -21.54 -15.49
C LEU A 36 0.70 -22.59 -16.29
N PHE A 37 -0.62 -22.54 -16.25
CA PHE A 37 -1.47 -23.45 -17.04
C PHE A 37 -1.22 -23.28 -18.54
N VAL A 38 -1.18 -22.05 -19.04
CA VAL A 38 -0.87 -21.75 -20.45
C VAL A 38 0.52 -22.26 -20.83
N TRP A 39 1.52 -22.01 -19.99
CA TRP A 39 2.89 -22.48 -20.20
C TRP A 39 2.98 -24.02 -20.23
N LEU A 40 2.28 -24.71 -19.33
CA LEU A 40 2.22 -26.18 -19.29
C LEU A 40 1.56 -26.76 -20.55
N VAL A 41 0.47 -26.14 -21.03
CA VAL A 41 -0.19 -26.56 -22.28
C VAL A 41 0.77 -26.43 -23.46
N LEU A 42 1.46 -25.28 -23.59
CA LEU A 42 2.46 -25.08 -24.65
C LEU A 42 3.60 -26.09 -24.56
N TYR A 43 4.09 -26.37 -23.35
CA TYR A 43 5.13 -27.35 -23.11
C TYR A 43 4.71 -28.75 -23.55
N ILE A 44 3.52 -29.21 -23.14
CA ILE A 44 2.98 -30.53 -23.49
C ILE A 44 2.75 -30.64 -25.00
N VAL A 45 2.22 -29.60 -25.64
CA VAL A 45 2.03 -29.57 -27.10
C VAL A 45 3.36 -29.74 -27.82
N LEU A 46 4.41 -29.02 -27.42
CA LEU A 46 5.75 -29.19 -28.01
C LEU A 46 6.32 -30.59 -27.74
N THR A 47 6.15 -31.15 -26.55
CA THR A 47 6.57 -32.52 -26.23
C THR A 47 5.89 -33.54 -27.14
N LEU A 48 4.58 -33.40 -27.38
CA LEU A 48 3.81 -34.28 -28.26
C LEU A 48 4.25 -34.14 -29.72
N LEU A 49 4.53 -32.91 -30.18
CA LEU A 49 5.05 -32.66 -31.52
C LEU A 49 6.45 -33.28 -31.71
N TYR A 50 7.35 -33.12 -30.74
CA TYR A 50 8.67 -33.75 -30.75
C TYR A 50 8.58 -35.29 -30.84
N ARG A 51 7.76 -35.92 -30.00
CA ARG A 51 7.65 -37.39 -29.96
C ARG A 51 6.92 -38.00 -31.16
N LYS A 52 5.90 -37.32 -31.69
CA LYS A 52 5.04 -37.88 -32.75
C LYS A 52 5.44 -37.44 -34.15
N ALA A 53 5.71 -36.15 -34.36
CA ALA A 53 5.94 -35.58 -35.69
C ALA A 53 7.42 -35.54 -36.09
N LEU A 54 8.32 -35.34 -35.12
CA LEU A 54 9.74 -35.07 -35.40
C LEU A 54 10.65 -36.32 -35.43
N LYS A 55 10.10 -37.53 -35.58
CA LYS A 55 10.92 -38.78 -35.63
C LYS A 55 12.02 -38.77 -36.70
N GLY A 56 11.85 -38.02 -37.79
CA GLY A 56 12.86 -37.89 -38.85
C GLY A 56 13.87 -36.73 -38.63
N PHE A 57 13.52 -35.72 -37.84
CA PHE A 57 14.33 -34.51 -37.63
C PHE A 57 14.81 -34.36 -36.19
N SER A 58 14.77 -35.44 -35.40
CA SER A 58 15.05 -35.41 -33.97
C SER A 58 16.44 -34.83 -33.67
N SER A 59 17.47 -35.20 -34.42
CA SER A 59 18.84 -34.69 -34.21
C SER A 59 18.95 -33.16 -34.35
N ILE A 60 18.29 -32.56 -35.34
CA ILE A 60 18.31 -31.09 -35.53
C ILE A 60 17.57 -30.40 -34.39
N TYR A 61 16.42 -30.94 -33.98
CA TYR A 61 15.67 -30.42 -32.85
C TYR A 61 16.49 -30.49 -31.55
N GLU A 62 17.16 -31.62 -31.29
CA GLU A 62 17.98 -31.81 -30.09
C GLU A 62 19.17 -30.85 -30.04
N GLN A 63 19.82 -30.59 -31.19
CA GLN A 63 20.85 -29.56 -31.30
C GLN A 63 20.29 -28.16 -31.02
N PHE A 64 19.09 -27.85 -31.53
CA PHE A 64 18.43 -26.57 -31.30
C PHE A 64 18.05 -26.38 -29.82
N VAL A 65 17.52 -27.42 -29.17
CA VAL A 65 17.20 -27.42 -27.72
C VAL A 65 18.45 -27.13 -26.90
N ARG A 66 19.56 -27.83 -27.16
CA ARG A 66 20.84 -27.62 -26.48
C ARG A 66 21.41 -26.22 -26.72
N TYR A 67 21.33 -25.73 -27.95
CA TYR A 67 21.74 -24.37 -28.30
C TYR A 67 20.93 -23.35 -27.49
N CYS A 68 19.60 -23.48 -27.45
CA CYS A 68 18.77 -22.57 -26.67
C CYS A 68 19.08 -22.62 -25.17
N ASP A 69 19.31 -23.81 -24.59
CA ASP A 69 19.62 -23.93 -23.16
C ASP A 69 20.97 -23.29 -22.79
N GLU A 70 22.00 -23.45 -23.63
CA GLU A 70 23.30 -22.81 -23.43
C GLU A 70 23.19 -21.27 -23.46
N LYS A 71 22.35 -20.73 -24.35
CA LYS A 71 22.20 -19.27 -24.52
C LYS A 71 21.20 -18.64 -23.54
N LEU A 72 20.40 -19.42 -22.81
CA LEU A 72 19.48 -18.90 -21.79
C LEU A 72 20.20 -18.09 -20.69
N GLY A 73 21.45 -18.46 -20.38
CA GLY A 73 22.28 -17.75 -19.39
C GLY A 73 22.63 -16.31 -19.76
N TYR A 74 22.44 -15.91 -21.03
CA TYR A 74 22.72 -14.55 -21.48
C TYR A 74 21.70 -13.51 -20.99
N ILE A 75 20.53 -13.95 -20.52
CA ILE A 75 19.49 -13.06 -19.99
C ILE A 75 19.69 -12.96 -18.47
N PRO A 76 20.16 -11.81 -17.92
CA PRO A 76 20.43 -11.65 -16.50
C PRO A 76 19.14 -11.37 -15.69
N LEU A 77 18.20 -12.31 -15.73
CA LEU A 77 16.84 -12.14 -15.24
C LEU A 77 16.79 -11.74 -13.75
N ASN A 78 17.65 -12.37 -12.93
CA ASN A 78 17.76 -12.07 -11.49
C ASN A 78 18.05 -10.59 -11.20
N PHE A 79 19.03 -10.02 -11.92
CA PHE A 79 19.43 -8.63 -11.71
C PHE A 79 18.34 -7.67 -12.19
N MET A 80 17.83 -7.90 -13.40
CA MET A 80 16.78 -7.07 -14.00
C MET A 80 15.54 -7.02 -13.10
N LEU A 81 15.06 -8.18 -12.65
CA LEU A 81 13.88 -8.29 -11.82
C LEU A 81 14.11 -7.74 -10.41
N GLY A 82 15.27 -8.00 -9.81
CA GLY A 82 15.62 -7.49 -8.48
C GLY A 82 15.63 -5.96 -8.40
N PHE A 83 16.26 -5.28 -9.37
CA PHE A 83 16.25 -3.81 -9.41
C PHE A 83 14.85 -3.25 -9.68
N PHE A 84 14.07 -3.90 -10.54
CA PHE A 84 12.71 -3.48 -10.86
C PHE A 84 11.80 -3.57 -9.64
N VAL A 85 11.77 -4.73 -8.98
CA VAL A 85 10.94 -4.96 -7.78
C VAL A 85 11.34 -4.02 -6.65
N THR A 86 12.64 -3.78 -6.44
CA THR A 86 13.12 -2.83 -5.43
C THR A 86 12.65 -1.39 -5.71
N SER A 87 12.66 -0.98 -6.97
CA SER A 87 12.18 0.35 -7.39
C SER A 87 10.68 0.50 -7.18
N VAL A 88 9.89 -0.53 -7.52
CA VAL A 88 8.44 -0.56 -7.30
C VAL A 88 8.12 -0.55 -5.80
N LEU A 89 8.78 -1.39 -5.00
CA LEU A 89 8.60 -1.44 -3.55
C LEU A 89 8.91 -0.08 -2.89
N SER A 90 9.97 0.59 -3.33
CA SER A 90 10.32 1.94 -2.83
C SER A 90 9.21 2.95 -3.13
N ARG A 91 8.58 2.90 -4.31
CA ARG A 91 7.40 3.74 -4.63
C ARG A 91 6.20 3.36 -3.77
N TRP A 92 5.96 2.05 -3.57
CA TRP A 92 4.87 1.53 -2.74
C TRP A 92 4.95 2.03 -1.29
N ILE A 93 6.13 1.99 -0.68
CA ILE A 93 6.37 2.53 0.68
C ILE A 93 6.06 4.04 0.72
N ASN A 94 6.49 4.78 -0.31
CA ASN A 94 6.22 6.21 -0.39
C ASN A 94 4.72 6.49 -0.55
N PHE A 95 3.97 5.69 -1.30
CA PHE A 95 2.51 5.82 -1.36
C PHE A 95 1.88 5.62 0.02
N PHE A 96 2.25 4.55 0.72
CA PHE A 96 1.70 4.24 2.03
C PHE A 96 1.95 5.35 3.06
N ASN A 97 3.19 5.87 3.11
CA ASN A 97 3.57 6.95 4.04
C ASN A 97 2.81 8.27 3.77
N ASN A 98 2.30 8.47 2.56
CA ASN A 98 1.64 9.71 2.13
C ASN A 98 0.12 9.59 1.99
N ILE A 99 -0.50 8.46 2.37
CA ILE A 99 -1.92 8.17 2.13
C ILE A 99 -2.90 9.17 2.79
N GLY A 100 -2.45 9.94 3.78
CA GLY A 100 -3.22 11.05 4.37
C GLY A 100 -4.07 10.62 5.56
N TYR A 101 -3.43 10.46 6.72
CA TYR A 101 -4.14 10.33 8.00
C TYR A 101 -4.50 11.72 8.56
N ILE A 102 -5.77 11.94 8.90
CA ILE A 102 -6.26 13.23 9.40
C ILE A 102 -5.95 13.46 10.89
N ASP A 103 -5.47 12.42 11.57
CA ASP A 103 -5.34 12.33 13.02
C ASP A 103 -4.59 13.52 13.65
N ASN A 104 -3.44 13.90 13.08
CA ASN A 104 -2.64 15.03 13.58
C ASN A 104 -3.41 16.36 13.47
N ILE A 105 -4.02 16.63 12.32
CA ILE A 105 -4.82 17.85 12.11
C ILE A 105 -5.98 17.87 13.10
N ALA A 106 -6.63 16.73 13.32
CA ALA A 106 -7.74 16.64 14.26
C ALA A 106 -7.34 16.99 15.70
N LEU A 107 -6.20 16.49 16.15
CA LEU A 107 -5.67 16.82 17.47
C LEU A 107 -5.29 18.29 17.58
N MET A 108 -4.61 18.86 16.57
CA MET A 108 -4.21 20.28 16.59
C MET A 108 -5.42 21.22 16.55
N VAL A 109 -6.44 20.91 15.72
CA VAL A 109 -7.67 21.70 15.63
C VAL A 109 -8.47 21.63 16.94
N ALA A 110 -8.56 20.46 17.57
CA ALA A 110 -9.24 20.30 18.86
C ALA A 110 -8.49 21.01 19.99
N ALA A 111 -7.15 20.99 19.99
CA ALA A 111 -6.34 21.57 21.05
C ALA A 111 -6.28 23.11 21.01
N TYR A 112 -6.23 23.71 19.81
CA TYR A 112 -5.89 25.14 19.68
C TYR A 112 -7.05 26.05 19.27
N ILE A 113 -8.17 25.51 18.79
CA ILE A 113 -9.36 26.32 18.49
C ILE A 113 -10.32 26.25 19.67
N HIS A 114 -10.22 27.23 20.55
CA HIS A 114 -10.97 27.29 21.79
C HIS A 114 -12.37 27.86 21.61
N GLY A 115 -13.36 27.27 22.26
CA GLY A 115 -14.74 27.76 22.29
C GLY A 115 -15.78 26.64 22.22
N SER A 116 -16.78 26.73 23.08
CA SER A 116 -17.90 25.78 23.14
C SER A 116 -19.15 26.30 22.41
N ASP A 117 -19.09 27.52 21.88
CA ASP A 117 -20.16 28.09 21.08
C ASP A 117 -20.37 27.30 19.77
N GLU A 118 -21.62 27.27 19.31
CA GLU A 118 -22.02 26.54 18.12
C GLU A 118 -21.20 26.96 16.89
N LYS A 119 -20.93 28.27 16.73
CA LYS A 119 -20.14 28.79 15.62
C LYS A 119 -18.71 28.24 15.63
N THR A 120 -18.04 28.21 16.78
CA THR A 120 -16.67 27.66 16.89
C THR A 120 -16.66 26.15 16.70
N ARG A 121 -17.67 25.44 17.18
CA ARG A 121 -17.86 24.00 16.91
C ARG A 121 -18.02 23.75 15.40
N MET A 122 -18.81 24.56 14.70
CA MET A 122 -18.94 24.50 13.23
C MET A 122 -17.61 24.77 12.53
N MET A 123 -16.83 25.77 12.99
CA MET A 123 -15.49 26.04 12.44
C MET A 123 -14.58 24.82 12.54
N ARG A 124 -14.44 24.21 13.73
CA ARG A 124 -13.59 23.03 13.91
C ARG A 124 -14.04 21.87 13.00
N ARG A 125 -15.35 21.60 12.93
CA ARG A 125 -15.93 20.54 12.09
C ARG A 125 -15.67 20.79 10.60
N ASN A 126 -15.80 22.03 10.14
CA ASN A 126 -15.61 22.39 8.75
C ASN A 126 -14.14 22.36 8.32
N ILE A 127 -13.19 22.76 9.19
CA ILE A 127 -11.75 22.67 8.90
C ILE A 127 -11.35 21.24 8.55
N ILE A 128 -11.78 20.26 9.37
CA ILE A 128 -11.50 18.85 9.09
C ILE A 128 -12.24 18.36 7.86
N ARG A 129 -13.53 18.71 7.73
CA ARG A 129 -14.34 18.29 6.58
C ARG A 129 -13.73 18.79 5.27
N TYR A 130 -13.17 19.99 5.23
CA TYR A 130 -12.47 20.51 4.06
C TYR A 130 -11.18 19.75 3.74
N CYS A 131 -10.38 19.37 4.74
CA CYS A 131 -9.21 18.52 4.50
C CYS A 131 -9.61 17.15 3.93
N VAL A 132 -10.67 16.55 4.48
CA VAL A 132 -11.19 15.26 4.01
C VAL A 132 -11.87 15.38 2.64
N LEU A 133 -12.51 16.51 2.34
CA LEU A 133 -13.07 16.80 1.03
C LEU A 133 -11.96 16.86 -0.04
N SER A 134 -10.85 17.55 0.23
CA SER A 134 -9.68 17.50 -0.66
C SER A 134 -9.14 16.09 -0.82
N GLN A 135 -9.10 15.29 0.24
CA GLN A 135 -8.70 13.88 0.16
C GLN A 135 -9.64 13.06 -0.71
N ALA A 136 -10.96 13.23 -0.57
CA ALA A 136 -11.96 12.54 -1.37
C ALA A 136 -11.82 12.92 -2.86
N LEU A 137 -11.57 14.19 -3.18
CA LEU A 137 -11.33 14.64 -4.54
C LEU A 137 -10.05 14.01 -5.14
N VAL A 138 -8.95 13.97 -4.38
CA VAL A 138 -7.70 13.33 -4.82
C VAL A 138 -7.89 11.83 -5.02
N PHE A 139 -8.48 11.14 -4.04
CA PHE A 139 -8.72 9.70 -4.10
C PHE A 139 -9.68 9.31 -5.24
N ARG A 140 -10.67 10.14 -5.55
CA ARG A 140 -11.56 9.93 -6.70
C ARG A 140 -10.80 9.90 -8.03
N ASP A 141 -9.69 10.62 -8.15
CA ASP A 141 -8.93 10.70 -9.39
C ASP A 141 -7.82 9.65 -9.47
N ILE A 142 -7.24 9.20 -8.34
CA ILE A 142 -6.17 8.19 -8.32
C ILE A 142 -6.65 6.76 -8.02
N SER A 143 -7.81 6.57 -7.38
CA SER A 143 -8.30 5.24 -6.97
C SER A 143 -9.59 4.84 -7.67
N MET A 144 -9.56 3.68 -8.32
CA MET A 144 -10.73 3.13 -9.04
C MET A 144 -11.89 2.81 -8.10
N ARG A 145 -11.61 2.26 -6.91
CA ARG A 145 -12.64 1.95 -5.90
C ARG A 145 -13.35 3.21 -5.40
N VAL A 146 -12.62 4.31 -5.23
CA VAL A 146 -13.19 5.59 -4.78
C VAL A 146 -13.93 6.27 -5.94
N ARG A 147 -13.41 6.18 -7.18
CA ARG A 147 -14.09 6.67 -8.37
C ARG A 147 -15.45 5.99 -8.61
N LYS A 148 -15.54 4.68 -8.39
CA LYS A 148 -16.81 3.93 -8.46
C LYS A 148 -17.79 4.37 -7.37
N ARG A 149 -17.30 4.70 -6.17
CA ARG A 149 -18.12 5.20 -5.06
C ARG A 149 -18.61 6.63 -5.31
N PHE A 150 -17.77 7.50 -5.88
CA PHE A 150 -18.07 8.90 -6.16
C PHE A 150 -17.81 9.24 -7.65
N PRO A 151 -18.69 8.80 -8.57
CA PRO A 151 -18.45 9.03 -10.01
C PRO A 151 -18.45 10.51 -10.38
N THR A 152 -19.32 11.29 -9.76
CA THR A 152 -19.49 12.73 -10.01
C THR A 152 -19.32 13.55 -8.73
N ILE A 153 -19.23 14.89 -8.87
CA ILE A 153 -19.15 15.79 -7.72
C ILE A 153 -20.48 15.78 -6.95
N GLU A 154 -21.61 15.61 -7.64
CA GLU A 154 -22.94 15.47 -7.03
C GLU A 154 -22.99 14.26 -6.11
N ALA A 155 -22.30 13.15 -6.44
CA ALA A 155 -22.20 12.01 -5.54
C ALA A 155 -21.43 12.34 -4.25
N ILE A 156 -20.41 13.21 -4.32
CA ILE A 156 -19.69 13.70 -3.14
C ILE A 156 -20.62 14.59 -2.29
N VAL A 157 -21.45 15.42 -2.92
CA VAL A 157 -22.44 16.24 -2.21
C VAL A 157 -23.51 15.37 -1.55
N ALA A 158 -24.10 14.43 -2.28
CA ALA A 158 -25.08 13.49 -1.76
C ALA A 158 -24.56 12.65 -0.59
N SER A 159 -23.25 12.38 -0.55
CA SER A 159 -22.61 11.67 0.57
C SER A 159 -22.39 12.51 1.83
N GLY A 160 -22.65 13.83 1.78
CA GLY A 160 -22.48 14.75 2.91
C GLY A 160 -21.03 15.16 3.20
N ILE A 161 -20.09 14.86 2.28
CA ILE A 161 -18.69 15.32 2.39
C ILE A 161 -18.60 16.80 1.98
N MET A 162 -19.26 17.17 0.89
CA MET A 162 -19.42 18.54 0.39
C MET A 162 -20.87 18.98 0.56
N MET A 163 -21.12 20.24 0.89
CA MET A 163 -22.47 20.80 0.95
C MET A 163 -22.84 21.50 -0.37
N GLU A 164 -24.13 21.66 -0.68
CA GLU A 164 -24.58 22.28 -1.95
C GLU A 164 -24.02 23.68 -2.17
N HIS A 165 -24.10 24.56 -1.16
CA HIS A 165 -23.54 25.92 -1.24
C HIS A 165 -22.00 25.95 -1.44
N GLU A 166 -21.32 24.87 -1.06
CA GLU A 166 -19.87 24.74 -1.27
C GLU A 166 -19.57 24.26 -2.68
N LYS A 167 -20.43 23.40 -3.25
CA LYS A 167 -20.37 23.03 -4.66
C LYS A 167 -20.56 24.25 -5.54
N GLU A 168 -21.54 25.11 -5.24
CA GLU A 168 -21.76 26.36 -5.96
C GLU A 168 -20.48 27.23 -6.01
N ARG A 169 -19.87 27.49 -4.85
CA ARG A 169 -18.58 28.22 -4.77
C ARG A 169 -17.41 27.50 -5.44
N PHE A 170 -17.41 26.17 -5.41
CA PHE A 170 -16.38 25.36 -6.08
C PHE A 170 -16.49 25.47 -7.61
N ASP A 171 -17.72 25.59 -8.12
CA ASP A 171 -18.03 25.68 -9.55
C ASP A 171 -17.86 27.11 -10.10
N GLU A 172 -18.05 28.15 -9.28
CA GLU A 172 -17.76 29.56 -9.63
C GLU A 172 -16.33 29.76 -10.15
N ILE A 173 -15.36 29.06 -9.54
CA ILE A 173 -13.95 29.17 -9.91
C ILE A 173 -13.71 28.36 -11.19
N GLN A 174 -13.77 29.03 -12.34
CA GLN A 174 -13.41 28.42 -13.62
C GLN A 174 -11.89 28.26 -13.71
N TYR A 175 -11.42 27.01 -13.56
CA TYR A 175 -9.99 26.68 -13.50
C TYR A 175 -9.72 25.41 -14.29
N ARG A 176 -8.69 25.44 -15.14
CA ARG A 176 -8.35 24.35 -16.07
C ARG A 176 -7.80 23.10 -15.36
N TYR A 177 -7.07 23.31 -14.27
CA TYR A 177 -6.40 22.24 -13.55
C TYR A 177 -7.25 21.72 -12.38
N ALA A 178 -6.84 20.61 -11.79
CA ALA A 178 -7.53 20.03 -10.67
C ALA A 178 -7.64 21.01 -9.48
N LYS A 179 -8.85 21.09 -8.91
CA LYS A 179 -9.23 22.06 -7.89
C LYS A 179 -9.04 21.56 -6.45
N TYR A 180 -8.17 20.57 -6.22
CA TYR A 180 -7.98 19.94 -4.90
C TYR A 180 -7.52 20.93 -3.82
N TRP A 181 -6.91 22.04 -4.22
CA TRP A 181 -6.41 23.10 -3.34
C TRP A 181 -7.52 23.97 -2.73
N ILE A 182 -8.71 24.02 -3.35
CA ILE A 182 -9.79 24.93 -2.94
C ILE A 182 -10.24 24.64 -1.50
N PRO A 183 -10.58 23.39 -1.10
CA PRO A 183 -10.97 23.12 0.29
C PRO A 183 -9.83 23.38 1.28
N PHE A 184 -8.56 23.15 0.91
CA PHE A 184 -7.43 23.53 1.76
C PHE A 184 -7.37 25.04 2.01
N GLN A 185 -7.64 25.85 0.99
CA GLN A 185 -7.72 27.30 1.15
C GLN A 185 -8.88 27.70 2.07
N TRP A 186 -10.05 27.06 1.95
CA TRP A 186 -11.16 27.29 2.87
C TRP A 186 -10.83 26.91 4.31
N ALA A 187 -10.15 25.78 4.52
CA ALA A 187 -9.70 25.33 5.84
C ALA A 187 -8.73 26.34 6.48
N LEU A 188 -7.75 26.83 5.72
CA LEU A 188 -6.80 27.83 6.18
C LEU A 188 -7.46 29.20 6.43
N ALA A 189 -8.44 29.58 5.60
CA ALA A 189 -9.21 30.80 5.81
C ALA A 189 -10.03 30.75 7.12
N LEU A 190 -10.65 29.60 7.43
CA LEU A 190 -11.33 29.39 8.71
C LEU A 190 -10.36 29.44 9.90
N CYS A 191 -9.14 28.92 9.76
CA CYS A 191 -8.11 29.06 10.80
C CYS A 191 -7.73 30.54 11.03
N ASN A 192 -7.62 31.32 9.95
CA ASN A 192 -7.35 32.75 10.05
C ASN A 192 -8.53 33.52 10.69
N GLU A 193 -9.77 33.16 10.34
CA GLU A 193 -10.96 33.74 10.98
C GLU A 193 -11.01 33.41 12.49
N ALA A 194 -10.73 32.15 12.87
CA ALA A 194 -10.64 31.74 14.26
C ALA A 194 -9.56 32.53 15.03
N ARG A 195 -8.44 32.83 14.39
CA ARG A 195 -7.39 33.68 14.96
C ARG A 195 -7.83 35.13 15.14
N ASN A 196 -8.52 35.70 14.16
CA ASN A 196 -9.08 37.06 14.22
C ASN A 196 -10.14 37.18 15.32
N GLN A 197 -10.93 36.12 15.54
CA GLN A 197 -11.90 36.02 16.63
C GLN A 197 -11.26 35.65 17.98
N GLN A 198 -9.93 35.62 18.07
CA GLN A 198 -9.16 35.25 19.28
C GLN A 198 -9.52 33.87 19.85
N LYS A 199 -10.12 32.98 19.05
CA LYS A 199 -10.35 31.57 19.38
C LYS A 199 -9.05 30.78 19.40
N ILE A 200 -8.06 31.26 18.65
CA ILE A 200 -6.67 30.80 18.69
C ILE A 200 -5.86 31.88 19.41
N SER A 201 -5.21 31.53 20.52
CA SER A 201 -4.60 32.50 21.43
C SER A 201 -3.37 33.22 20.86
N SER A 202 -2.61 32.59 19.97
CA SER A 202 -1.38 33.18 19.41
C SER A 202 -1.08 32.71 17.99
N ASP A 203 -0.27 33.49 17.28
CA ASP A 203 0.20 33.15 15.92
C ASP A 203 1.10 31.91 15.92
N VAL A 204 1.78 31.63 17.03
CA VAL A 204 2.57 30.41 17.22
C VAL A 204 1.66 29.18 17.22
N LEU A 205 0.50 29.24 17.89
CA LEU A 205 -0.48 28.15 17.89
C LEU A 205 -1.14 27.99 16.52
N LEU A 206 -1.41 29.09 15.81
CA LEU A 206 -1.86 29.03 14.42
C LEU A 206 -0.83 28.30 13.53
N GLY A 207 0.46 28.52 13.76
CA GLY A 207 1.55 27.80 13.11
C GLY A 207 1.50 26.29 13.35
N LYS A 208 1.05 25.83 14.52
CA LYS A 208 0.87 24.40 14.85
C LYS A 208 -0.33 23.77 14.13
N ILE A 209 -1.39 24.52 13.85
CA ILE A 209 -2.48 24.08 12.95
C ILE A 209 -2.00 23.99 11.49
N GLY A 210 -0.80 24.49 11.19
CA GLY A 210 -0.09 24.35 9.91
C GLY A 210 0.16 22.91 9.44
N GLU A 211 -0.13 21.88 10.26
CA GLU A 211 -0.21 20.47 9.86
C GLU A 211 -1.09 20.25 8.61
N ILE A 212 -2.08 21.11 8.37
CA ILE A 212 -2.88 21.13 7.13
C ILE A 212 -1.98 21.19 5.88
N LYS A 213 -0.87 21.94 5.93
CA LYS A 213 0.09 22.06 4.82
C LYS A 213 0.84 20.75 4.58
N PHE A 214 1.18 20.02 5.64
CA PHE A 214 1.84 18.71 5.55
C PHE A 214 0.91 17.69 4.92
N PHE A 215 -0.35 17.63 5.35
CA PHE A 215 -1.36 16.77 4.75
C PHE A 215 -1.60 17.09 3.27
N ARG A 216 -1.71 18.38 2.91
CA ARG A 216 -1.79 18.81 1.50
C ARG A 216 -0.57 18.34 0.69
N ARG A 217 0.65 18.46 1.26
CA ARG A 217 1.88 18.00 0.60
C ARG A 217 1.85 16.49 0.35
N ASN A 218 1.41 15.71 1.32
CA ASN A 218 1.33 14.25 1.19
C ASN A 218 0.36 13.84 0.08
N LEU A 219 -0.83 14.46 0.02
CA LEU A 219 -1.77 14.22 -1.08
C LEU A 219 -1.19 14.64 -2.44
N ALA A 220 -0.46 15.76 -2.49
CA ALA A 220 0.20 16.19 -3.73
C ALA A 220 1.29 15.20 -4.17
N VAL A 221 2.02 14.58 -3.25
CA VAL A 221 2.97 13.50 -3.56
C VAL A 221 2.26 12.32 -4.22
N LEU A 222 1.08 11.92 -3.71
CA LEU A 222 0.27 10.87 -4.35
C LEU A 222 -0.12 11.23 -5.78
N CYS A 223 -0.63 12.46 -6.00
CA CYS A 223 -0.97 12.95 -7.33
C CYS A 223 0.25 12.98 -8.26
N ASN A 224 1.43 13.35 -7.77
CA ASN A 224 2.65 13.39 -8.59
C ASN A 224 3.09 12.00 -9.04
N TYR A 225 2.97 10.99 -8.18
CA TYR A 225 3.30 9.62 -8.55
C TYR A 225 2.28 8.98 -9.49
N ASP A 226 1.00 9.36 -9.40
CA ASP A 226 -0.04 8.97 -10.35
C ASP A 226 0.17 9.65 -11.71
N TRP A 227 0.49 10.95 -11.70
CA TRP A 227 0.81 11.71 -12.90
C TRP A 227 2.07 11.22 -13.62
N VAL A 228 3.10 10.82 -12.84
CA VAL A 228 4.38 10.35 -13.35
C VAL A 228 4.62 8.90 -12.91
N PRO A 229 4.09 7.90 -13.65
CA PRO A 229 4.40 6.49 -13.44
C PRO A 229 5.88 6.20 -13.73
N LEU A 230 6.33 4.97 -13.47
CA LEU A 230 7.63 4.53 -13.97
C LEU A 230 7.65 4.61 -15.51
N PRO A 231 8.77 5.00 -16.14
CA PRO A 231 8.87 5.06 -17.59
C PRO A 231 8.42 3.75 -18.21
N ILE A 232 7.48 3.80 -19.16
CA ILE A 232 6.79 2.62 -19.69
C ILE A 232 7.75 1.56 -20.25
N MET A 233 8.88 1.99 -20.81
CA MET A 233 9.93 1.11 -21.33
C MET A 233 10.51 0.20 -20.24
N TYR A 234 10.50 0.61 -18.97
CA TYR A 234 11.09 -0.17 -17.89
C TYR A 234 10.24 -1.40 -17.54
N PRO A 235 8.94 -1.30 -17.18
CA PRO A 235 8.08 -2.48 -17.06
C PRO A 235 8.03 -3.33 -18.35
N GLN A 236 7.99 -2.69 -19.53
CA GLN A 236 7.97 -3.41 -20.81
C GLN A 236 9.22 -4.30 -20.98
N LEU A 237 10.41 -3.77 -20.71
CA LEU A 237 11.66 -4.51 -20.79
C LEU A 237 11.66 -5.73 -19.86
N ILE A 238 11.18 -5.57 -18.63
CA ILE A 238 11.15 -6.65 -17.63
C ILE A 238 10.12 -7.72 -18.00
N VAL A 239 8.91 -7.32 -18.38
CA VAL A 239 7.85 -8.24 -18.83
C VAL A 239 8.33 -9.01 -20.06
N LEU A 240 8.93 -8.33 -21.04
CA LEU A 240 9.50 -8.98 -22.21
C LEU A 240 10.60 -9.97 -21.82
N ALA A 241 11.56 -9.58 -20.98
CA ALA A 241 12.65 -10.45 -20.57
C ALA A 241 12.15 -11.73 -19.88
N VAL A 242 11.20 -11.62 -18.95
CA VAL A 242 10.60 -12.78 -18.24
C VAL A 242 9.84 -13.69 -19.21
N HIS A 243 8.99 -13.12 -20.08
CA HIS A 243 8.18 -13.92 -21.01
C HIS A 243 9.04 -14.56 -22.11
N THR A 244 10.02 -13.85 -22.66
CA THR A 244 10.96 -14.39 -23.64
C THR A 244 11.80 -15.51 -23.02
N TYR A 245 12.27 -15.33 -21.78
CA TYR A 245 12.98 -16.39 -21.05
C TYR A 245 12.11 -17.66 -20.97
N PHE A 246 10.87 -17.55 -20.52
CA PHE A 246 9.99 -18.73 -20.40
C PHE A 246 9.50 -19.29 -21.73
N LEU A 247 9.39 -18.47 -22.78
CA LEU A 247 9.12 -18.92 -24.14
C LEU A 247 10.28 -19.80 -24.66
N ILE A 248 11.53 -19.38 -24.44
CA ILE A 248 12.70 -20.18 -24.77
C ILE A 248 12.75 -21.44 -23.89
N CYS A 249 12.36 -21.37 -22.61
CA CYS A 249 12.25 -22.54 -21.73
C CYS A 249 11.25 -23.59 -22.24
N VAL A 250 10.18 -23.21 -22.94
CA VAL A 250 9.25 -24.20 -23.54
C VAL A 250 9.99 -25.12 -24.52
N MET A 251 10.99 -24.59 -25.23
CA MET A 251 11.80 -25.33 -26.21
C MET A 251 13.03 -25.98 -25.57
N SER A 252 13.86 -25.19 -24.90
CA SER A 252 15.15 -25.62 -24.33
C SER A 252 15.05 -26.63 -23.19
N ARG A 253 13.93 -26.67 -22.45
CA ARG A 253 13.74 -27.57 -21.30
C ARG A 253 12.95 -28.83 -21.62
N GLN A 254 12.84 -29.17 -22.91
CA GLN A 254 12.22 -30.41 -23.35
C GLN A 254 13.15 -31.59 -23.10
N PHE A 255 12.60 -32.70 -22.58
CA PHE A 255 13.38 -33.92 -22.37
C PHE A 255 13.65 -34.61 -23.69
N VAL A 256 14.92 -34.64 -24.06
CA VAL A 256 15.45 -35.26 -25.26
C VAL A 256 15.67 -36.75 -25.01
N ILE A 257 15.29 -37.60 -25.98
CA ILE A 257 15.39 -39.08 -25.86
C ILE A 257 16.83 -39.53 -25.59
N THR A 258 17.81 -38.78 -26.10
CA THR A 258 19.25 -39.06 -25.99
C THR A 258 19.80 -38.87 -24.56
N GLU A 259 19.10 -38.18 -23.66
CA GLU A 259 19.65 -37.75 -22.35
C GLU A 259 19.30 -38.68 -21.17
N GLY A 260 18.78 -39.88 -21.44
CA GLY A 260 18.70 -41.00 -20.50
C GLY A 260 17.68 -40.87 -19.36
N MET A 261 17.25 -39.65 -18.98
CA MET A 261 16.17 -39.40 -18.04
C MET A 261 14.98 -38.76 -18.75
N ASP A 262 14.00 -39.59 -19.10
CA ASP A 262 12.77 -39.13 -19.75
C ASP A 262 11.66 -38.86 -18.71
N ILE A 263 11.71 -37.69 -18.08
CA ILE A 263 10.63 -37.25 -17.19
C ILE A 263 9.65 -36.42 -18.00
N PHE A 264 8.41 -36.87 -18.18
CA PHE A 264 7.44 -36.12 -19.01
C PHE A 264 7.12 -34.71 -18.46
N ILE A 265 7.30 -34.49 -17.16
CA ILE A 265 6.95 -33.25 -16.46
C ILE A 265 8.23 -32.52 -16.01
N PRO A 266 8.49 -31.29 -16.47
CA PRO A 266 9.70 -30.53 -16.14
C PRO A 266 9.57 -29.85 -14.76
N VAL A 267 9.61 -30.65 -13.69
CA VAL A 267 9.38 -30.19 -12.30
C VAL A 267 10.26 -28.99 -11.92
N MET A 268 11.56 -29.02 -12.25
CA MET A 268 12.47 -27.92 -11.91
C MET A 268 12.15 -26.64 -12.69
N THR A 269 11.77 -26.75 -13.95
CA THR A 269 11.37 -25.61 -14.78
C THR A 269 10.04 -25.01 -14.30
N ILE A 270 9.12 -25.85 -13.82
CA ILE A 270 7.85 -25.39 -13.20
C ILE A 270 8.15 -24.59 -11.92
N LEU A 271 9.06 -25.07 -11.07
CA LEU A 271 9.47 -24.32 -9.87
C LEU A 271 10.15 -22.99 -10.24
N GLN A 272 11.04 -22.98 -11.24
CA GLN A 272 11.62 -21.74 -11.76
C GLN A 272 10.56 -20.78 -12.29
N PHE A 273 9.55 -21.29 -13.01
CA PHE A 273 8.41 -20.51 -13.48
C PHE A 273 7.67 -19.82 -12.33
N ILE A 274 7.32 -20.59 -11.29
CA ILE A 274 6.62 -20.06 -10.12
C ILE A 274 7.44 -18.96 -9.44
N PHE A 275 8.76 -19.13 -9.32
CA PHE A 275 9.61 -18.13 -8.67
C PHE A 275 9.76 -16.84 -9.47
N TYR A 276 10.14 -16.89 -10.75
CA TYR A 276 10.34 -15.67 -11.54
C TYR A 276 9.03 -15.00 -11.94
N MET A 277 8.02 -15.77 -12.35
CA MET A 277 6.71 -15.22 -12.70
C MET A 277 6.00 -14.68 -11.45
N GLY A 278 6.09 -15.42 -10.33
CA GLY A 278 5.60 -14.93 -9.04
C GLY A 278 6.29 -13.64 -8.60
N TRP A 279 7.60 -13.53 -8.78
CA TRP A 279 8.35 -12.32 -8.43
C TRP A 279 7.99 -11.12 -9.34
N LEU A 280 7.74 -11.35 -10.63
CA LEU A 280 7.14 -10.34 -11.53
C LEU A 280 5.74 -9.92 -11.06
N LYS A 281 4.88 -10.87 -10.70
CA LYS A 281 3.53 -10.60 -10.20
C LYS A 281 3.51 -9.80 -8.90
N VAL A 282 4.48 -10.00 -8.02
CA VAL A 282 4.65 -9.18 -6.82
C VAL A 282 4.89 -7.71 -7.19
N ALA A 283 5.72 -7.43 -8.19
CA ALA A 283 5.91 -6.06 -8.68
C ALA A 283 4.67 -5.51 -9.39
N GLU A 284 3.96 -6.33 -10.17
CA GLU A 284 2.71 -5.94 -10.85
C GLU A 284 1.64 -5.48 -9.83
N ALA A 285 1.42 -6.27 -8.78
CA ALA A 285 0.47 -5.94 -7.71
C ALA A 285 0.83 -4.66 -6.93
N MET A 286 2.12 -4.36 -6.77
CA MET A 286 2.57 -3.14 -6.07
C MET A 286 2.66 -1.90 -6.97
N LEU A 287 2.59 -2.06 -8.29
CA LEU A 287 2.82 -0.99 -9.25
C LEU A 287 1.79 0.14 -9.10
N ASN A 288 0.53 -0.22 -8.86
CA ASN A 288 -0.56 0.71 -8.57
C ASN A 288 -1.41 0.21 -7.38
N PRO A 289 -1.07 0.59 -6.13
CA PRO A 289 -1.80 0.13 -4.94
C PRO A 289 -3.16 0.81 -4.74
N PHE A 290 -3.61 1.65 -5.68
CA PHE A 290 -4.92 2.32 -5.65
C PHE A 290 -5.97 1.64 -6.54
N GLY A 291 -5.64 0.46 -7.07
CA GLY A 291 -6.48 -0.36 -7.93
C GLY A 291 -7.59 -1.11 -7.19
N GLU A 292 -7.85 -2.33 -7.66
CA GLU A 292 -8.90 -3.19 -7.13
C GLU A 292 -8.43 -4.56 -6.65
N ASP A 293 -7.12 -4.80 -6.59
CA ASP A 293 -6.52 -6.06 -6.17
C ASP A 293 -6.74 -6.35 -4.68
N ASP A 294 -6.60 -7.63 -4.30
CA ASP A 294 -6.85 -8.07 -2.92
C ASP A 294 -5.98 -7.33 -1.89
N ASP A 295 -4.76 -6.94 -2.27
CA ASP A 295 -3.76 -6.30 -1.42
C ASP A 295 -3.63 -4.78 -1.61
N ASP A 296 -4.48 -4.19 -2.45
CA ASP A 296 -4.53 -2.74 -2.64
C ASP A 296 -5.02 -1.99 -1.41
N PHE A 297 -4.71 -0.70 -1.35
CA PHE A 297 -5.08 0.16 -0.24
C PHE A 297 -6.59 0.36 -0.13
N GLU A 298 -7.11 0.23 1.10
CA GLU A 298 -8.51 0.43 1.42
C GLU A 298 -8.86 1.93 1.56
N CYS A 299 -8.80 2.66 0.45
CA CYS A 299 -9.01 4.11 0.41
C CYS A 299 -10.42 4.52 0.86
N ASN A 300 -11.44 3.73 0.53
CA ASN A 300 -12.82 3.96 1.00
C ASN A 300 -12.91 3.88 2.53
N PHE A 301 -12.33 2.85 3.12
CA PHE A 301 -12.26 2.71 4.59
C PHE A 301 -11.52 3.89 5.22
N LEU A 302 -10.39 4.31 4.63
CA LEU A 302 -9.63 5.44 5.16
C LEU A 302 -10.43 6.75 5.13
N LEU A 303 -11.17 7.02 4.04
CA LEU A 303 -12.07 8.17 3.97
C LEU A 303 -13.13 8.13 5.07
N ASP A 304 -13.79 6.98 5.26
CA ASP A 304 -14.84 6.82 6.27
C ASP A 304 -14.28 6.97 7.69
N LYS A 305 -13.07 6.41 7.94
CA LYS A 305 -12.33 6.60 9.19
C LYS A 305 -12.07 8.09 9.43
N ASN A 306 -11.54 8.80 8.44
CA ASN A 306 -11.19 10.20 8.57
C ASN A 306 -12.42 11.11 8.77
N LEU A 307 -13.55 10.80 8.11
CA LEU A 307 -14.84 11.46 8.34
C LEU A 307 -15.39 11.20 9.75
N THR A 308 -15.20 10.00 10.29
CA THR A 308 -15.69 9.63 11.62
C THR A 308 -14.85 10.30 12.73
N VAL A 309 -13.53 10.38 12.54
CA VAL A 309 -12.61 11.10 13.45
C VAL A 309 -13.04 12.56 13.65
N ARG A 310 -13.61 13.20 12.62
CA ARG A 310 -14.20 14.55 12.71
C ARG A 310 -15.23 14.65 13.84
N ILE A 311 -16.09 13.65 14.00
CA ILE A 311 -17.19 13.67 14.97
C ILE A 311 -16.63 13.34 16.35
N LEU A 312 -15.94 12.21 16.46
CA LEU A 312 -15.50 11.68 17.76
C LEU A 312 -14.50 12.60 18.46
N ARG A 313 -13.50 13.14 17.76
CA ARG A 313 -12.41 13.91 18.41
C ARG A 313 -12.71 15.38 18.60
N ILE A 314 -13.31 16.04 17.61
CA ILE A 314 -13.54 17.49 17.64
C ILE A 314 -14.75 17.86 18.50
N ASP A 315 -15.76 17.00 18.49
CA ASP A 315 -17.07 17.34 19.00
C ASP A 315 -17.28 16.70 20.36
N GLU A 316 -17.19 15.37 20.40
CA GLU A 316 -17.41 14.60 21.61
C GLU A 316 -16.18 14.61 22.53
N GLY A 317 -14.98 14.70 21.96
CA GLY A 317 -13.72 14.72 22.71
C GLY A 317 -13.20 16.11 23.11
N TYR A 318 -13.78 17.19 22.59
CA TYR A 318 -13.27 18.54 22.88
C TYR A 318 -13.49 18.91 24.35
N ASP A 319 -12.38 19.19 25.04
CA ASP A 319 -12.32 19.57 26.46
C ASP A 319 -13.00 18.56 27.41
N ARG A 320 -13.17 17.30 26.97
CA ARG A 320 -13.74 16.21 27.76
C ARG A 320 -12.64 15.28 28.26
N THR A 321 -11.86 15.77 29.21
CA THR A 321 -10.87 14.94 29.89
C THR A 321 -11.53 14.18 31.06
N PRO A 322 -11.03 12.97 31.41
CA PRO A 322 -11.37 12.34 32.68
C PRO A 322 -11.00 13.24 33.86
N ILE A 323 -11.64 13.03 35.01
CA ILE A 323 -11.30 13.73 36.25
C ILE A 323 -9.83 13.47 36.59
N ILE A 324 -9.10 14.53 36.98
CA ILE A 324 -7.70 14.44 37.35
C ILE A 324 -7.61 13.84 38.75
N GLU A 325 -7.08 12.63 38.84
CA GLU A 325 -6.86 11.89 40.08
C GLU A 325 -5.38 11.50 40.21
N LYS A 326 -4.93 11.27 41.46
CA LYS A 326 -3.60 10.67 41.69
C LYS A 326 -3.60 9.25 41.12
N ASP A 327 -2.59 8.92 40.34
CA ASP A 327 -2.41 7.56 39.86
C ASP A 327 -2.00 6.61 41.00
N ILE A 328 -2.04 5.30 40.71
CA ILE A 328 -1.79 4.22 41.69
C ILE A 328 -0.36 4.28 42.27
N PHE A 329 0.58 4.89 41.54
CA PHE A 329 2.00 4.98 41.90
C PHE A 329 2.39 6.33 42.49
N PHE A 330 1.46 7.27 42.69
CA PHE A 330 1.80 8.65 43.10
C PHE A 330 2.67 8.73 44.37
N ASP A 331 2.39 7.88 45.37
CA ASP A 331 3.13 7.80 46.64
C ASP A 331 3.82 6.43 46.83
N LYS A 332 3.96 5.62 45.76
CA LYS A 332 4.50 4.24 45.81
C LYS A 332 5.60 4.04 44.76
N ALA A 333 6.47 3.06 44.98
CA ALA A 333 7.39 2.63 43.93
C ALA A 333 6.60 2.11 42.71
N VAL A 334 7.08 2.42 41.50
CA VAL A 334 6.45 1.99 40.25
C VAL A 334 6.76 0.51 40.02
N GLU A 335 5.79 -0.34 40.34
CA GLU A 335 5.85 -1.78 40.12
C GLU A 335 4.62 -2.22 39.31
N PRO A 336 4.69 -2.18 37.96
CA PRO A 336 3.57 -2.59 37.12
C PRO A 336 3.31 -4.09 37.29
N LEU A 337 2.02 -4.45 37.31
CA LEU A 337 1.61 -5.85 37.39
C LEU A 337 1.74 -6.53 36.02
N TYR A 338 2.22 -7.77 36.04
CA TYR A 338 2.28 -8.63 34.87
C TYR A 338 1.28 -9.77 35.00
N SER A 339 0.71 -10.18 33.86
CA SER A 339 -0.06 -11.42 33.82
C SER A 339 0.84 -12.61 34.18
N ALA A 340 0.28 -13.69 34.71
CA ALA A 340 1.07 -14.86 35.08
C ALA A 340 1.84 -15.47 33.89
N GLU A 341 1.34 -15.28 32.66
CA GLU A 341 2.02 -15.69 31.43
C GLU A 341 3.18 -14.76 31.10
N SER A 342 2.95 -13.44 31.11
CA SER A 342 3.97 -12.42 30.80
C SER A 342 5.11 -12.41 31.83
N ALA A 343 4.81 -12.63 33.11
CA ALA A 343 5.79 -12.67 34.18
C ALA A 343 6.82 -13.81 34.04
N ARG A 344 6.44 -14.92 33.36
CA ARG A 344 7.37 -16.03 33.09
C ARG A 344 8.38 -15.69 32.01
N GLU A 345 7.97 -14.89 31.03
CA GLU A 345 8.81 -14.47 29.90
C GLU A 345 9.71 -13.29 30.28
N GLU A 346 9.27 -12.46 31.22
CA GLU A 346 10.00 -11.32 31.74
C GLU A 346 11.12 -11.72 32.70
N HIS A 347 12.10 -12.48 32.19
CA HIS A 347 13.34 -12.74 32.89
C HIS A 347 14.07 -11.43 33.12
N ARG A 348 13.81 -10.80 34.27
CA ARG A 348 14.51 -9.64 34.87
C ARG A 348 15.55 -9.06 33.93
N THR A 349 15.08 -8.44 32.85
CA THR A 349 15.96 -7.75 31.93
C THR A 349 16.36 -6.53 32.72
N CYS A 350 17.54 -6.59 33.33
CA CYS A 350 18.15 -5.41 33.94
C CYS A 350 18.10 -4.36 32.84
N GLY A 351 17.33 -3.28 33.07
CA GLY A 351 16.92 -2.35 32.02
C GLY A 351 18.10 -1.95 31.14
N VAL A 352 17.85 -1.63 29.87
CA VAL A 352 18.85 -1.44 28.79
C VAL A 352 20.02 -0.55 29.23
N THR A 353 20.95 -1.14 29.97
CA THR A 353 22.22 -0.55 30.31
C THR A 353 23.10 -0.82 29.13
N GLY A 354 23.86 0.19 28.69
CA GLY A 354 24.80 0.03 27.57
C GLY A 354 25.72 -1.18 27.80
N SER A 355 26.26 -1.74 26.72
CA SER A 355 27.15 -2.91 26.78
C SER A 355 28.34 -2.72 27.74
N THR A 356 28.73 -1.48 28.00
CA THR A 356 29.81 -1.10 28.91
C THR A 356 29.41 -1.00 30.38
N ALA A 357 28.12 -1.02 30.74
CA ALA A 357 27.68 -0.77 32.11
C ALA A 357 28.09 -1.86 33.12
N ASN A 358 28.39 -3.06 32.62
CA ASN A 358 28.92 -4.16 33.43
C ASN A 358 30.45 -4.23 33.44
N ILE A 359 31.13 -3.31 32.75
CA ILE A 359 32.59 -3.18 32.83
C ILE A 359 32.91 -2.47 34.15
N LYS A 360 33.50 -3.21 35.09
CA LYS A 360 34.08 -2.66 36.32
C LYS A 360 35.57 -2.41 36.15
#